data_AF-A0A660QSX9-F1
#
_entry.id   AF-A0A660QSX9-F1
#
_cell.length_a   1.000
_cell.length_b   1.000
_cell.length_c   1.000
_cell.angle_alpha   90.00
_cell.angle_beta   90.00
_cell.angle_gamma   90.00
#
_symmetry.space_group_name_H-M   'P 1'
#
loop_
_entity.id
_entity.type
_entity.pdbx_description
1 polymer ?
#
loop_
_entity_poly.entity_id
_entity_poly.type
_entity_poly.pdbx_seq_one_letter_code
_entity_poly.pdbx_strand_id
1 'polypeptide(L)'
;NQWYTDSSGSGNHLSTWGSTSRPTATNGVPFSTVPQTGATNGLALDFDRSDDLGTFGAQTLGKMIEPYAFTNGWTVECSFKTRDYSWAVVVGKDGRRSDAVPGAQEGLASPFGVKLCGDPNWREYKRIGVNFVDGAGYDRWVWSLVPVVLGNWYDLAVTCDNSIVSLYLREEGQADYVLQDYCPVAGGTSFDLWEKPWMVGRGMYNNGATDWFNGLIDEVRISNVALDPAKFLQAPGDFSEPPAEPGPTCNLDGGQLSWNSTNDAFYAVEYSTNLISNDWRTVTNGIAATPDTNSVPLPPSDQDSEFYRVLQSSAVWPIPEKTVVLTFDDAVQSHLDFVAPLLTNHGFNATFFVTEAWMNDTANFMTWEDIGEIHQMGFEIGNHSRNHGLPWLAEFDFSQAASTNQLRDELAYVEAQLANVGVSNLVSFGWPNNNFGPEAQQVLKEEGYKFARRGAQPEEPYGHIRMGPLYDPMEHDLLLIPTTADAYPDWTLEHFKTVMAQAESGKVVILQFHGVPDVAHPWVHCDPVLFEQCMDYLADQDFNVIALRDLEPYIDPDFETHDPTLQKRYPYDL
;
A
#
# COMPACT_ATOMS: atom_id res chain seq x y z
N ASN A 1 12.23 -39.41 19.13
CA ASN A 1 10.76 -39.56 19.33
C ASN A 1 10.04 -38.24 19.59
N GLN A 2 10.61 -37.08 19.25
CA GLN A 2 9.92 -35.78 19.31
C GLN A 2 10.24 -35.01 18.01
N TRP A 3 9.71 -35.50 16.89
CA TRP A 3 10.05 -35.03 15.54
C TRP A 3 9.26 -33.80 15.08
N TYR A 4 8.39 -33.28 15.92
CA TYR A 4 7.49 -32.17 15.63
C TYR A 4 7.38 -31.22 16.83
N THR A 5 8.55 -30.96 17.41
CA THR A 5 8.75 -30.05 18.53
C THR A 5 8.78 -28.62 18.00
N ASP A 6 7.91 -27.77 18.52
CA ASP A 6 8.00 -26.31 18.33
C ASP A 6 9.39 -25.77 18.69
N SER A 7 10.01 -25.11 17.71
CA SER A 7 11.31 -24.46 17.82
C SER A 7 11.21 -23.01 18.33
N SER A 8 10.03 -22.39 18.30
CA SER A 8 9.83 -21.01 18.77
C SER A 8 9.91 -20.87 20.29
N GLY A 9 9.87 -21.98 21.03
CA GLY A 9 9.81 -21.97 22.50
C GLY A 9 8.45 -21.57 23.07
N SER A 10 7.43 -21.39 22.23
CA SER A 10 6.09 -20.93 22.62
C SER A 10 5.13 -22.07 22.99
N GLY A 11 5.62 -23.32 23.01
CA GLY A 11 4.82 -24.48 23.38
C GLY A 11 3.86 -24.96 22.29
N ASN A 12 4.09 -24.59 21.03
CA ASN A 12 3.25 -24.96 19.88
C ASN A 12 3.54 -26.37 19.34
N HIS A 13 4.12 -27.27 20.14
CA HIS A 13 4.53 -28.61 19.68
C HIS A 13 3.35 -29.31 19.01
N LEU A 14 3.56 -29.96 17.87
CA LEU A 14 2.48 -30.70 17.25
C LEU A 14 2.24 -32.03 17.97
N SER A 15 1.09 -32.63 17.72
CA SER A 15 0.66 -33.89 18.32
C SER A 15 -0.31 -34.59 17.38
N THR A 16 -0.52 -35.88 17.61
CA THR A 16 -1.44 -36.73 16.83
C THR A 16 -2.57 -37.20 17.74
N TRP A 17 -3.75 -37.53 17.19
CA TRP A 17 -4.86 -38.02 18.00
C TRP A 17 -4.61 -39.41 18.58
N GLY A 18 -3.83 -40.23 17.89
CA GLY A 18 -3.43 -41.55 18.34
C GLY A 18 -2.15 -42.04 17.67
N SER A 19 -1.67 -43.22 18.11
CA SER A 19 -0.48 -43.83 17.52
C SER A 19 -0.68 -44.37 16.10
N THR A 20 -1.95 -44.58 15.70
CA THR A 20 -2.33 -45.12 14.38
C THR A 20 -2.52 -44.06 13.31
N SER A 21 -2.62 -42.78 13.70
CA SER A 21 -2.73 -41.63 12.81
C SER A 21 -1.43 -40.82 12.78
N ARG A 22 -0.30 -41.44 13.15
CA ARG A 22 0.96 -40.73 13.31
C ARG A 22 1.82 -40.93 12.06
N PRO A 23 2.25 -39.85 11.39
CA PRO A 23 3.12 -39.95 10.23
C PRO A 23 4.46 -40.59 10.61
N THR A 24 5.06 -41.27 9.65
CA THR A 24 6.30 -42.01 9.85
C THR A 24 7.52 -41.16 9.51
N ALA A 25 8.51 -41.15 10.38
CA ALA A 25 9.77 -40.44 10.17
C ALA A 25 10.61 -41.11 9.06
N THR A 26 11.13 -40.33 8.11
CA THR A 26 11.96 -40.82 6.98
C THR A 26 13.20 -39.95 6.77
N ASN A 27 14.27 -40.49 6.18
CA ASN A 27 15.47 -39.72 5.80
C ASN A 27 15.42 -39.17 4.36
N GLY A 28 14.29 -39.33 3.67
CA GLY A 28 14.05 -38.67 2.39
C GLY A 28 13.72 -37.20 2.65
N VAL A 29 14.74 -36.34 2.58
CA VAL A 29 14.68 -34.90 2.83
C VAL A 29 14.96 -34.13 1.53
N PRO A 30 14.49 -32.87 1.37
CA PRO A 30 14.79 -32.05 0.20
C PRO A 30 16.26 -31.59 0.19
N PHE A 31 16.83 -31.35 1.38
CA PHE A 31 18.23 -30.96 1.57
C PHE A 31 18.82 -31.67 2.78
N SER A 32 20.13 -31.92 2.78
CA SER A 32 20.83 -32.44 3.97
C SER A 32 21.11 -31.36 5.02
N THR A 33 20.92 -30.09 4.66
CA THR A 33 21.10 -28.92 5.52
C THR A 33 20.10 -27.87 5.07
N VAL A 34 19.37 -27.26 6.01
CA VAL A 34 18.45 -26.16 5.72
C VAL A 34 19.29 -24.95 5.27
N PRO A 35 19.15 -24.47 4.02
CA PRO A 35 19.98 -23.43 3.44
C PRO A 35 20.09 -22.18 4.31
N GLN A 36 18.96 -21.67 4.82
CA GLN A 36 18.95 -20.39 5.54
C GLN A 36 19.51 -20.47 6.96
N THR A 37 19.44 -21.62 7.61
CA THR A 37 19.83 -21.75 9.03
C THR A 37 21.13 -22.53 9.22
N GLY A 38 21.60 -23.24 8.20
CA GLY A 38 22.70 -24.19 8.31
C GLY A 38 22.38 -25.40 9.21
N ALA A 39 21.14 -25.54 9.68
CA ALA A 39 20.73 -26.66 10.53
C ALA A 39 20.77 -27.96 9.74
N THR A 40 21.28 -29.02 10.35
CA THR A 40 21.26 -30.35 9.73
C THR A 40 19.82 -30.79 9.54
N ASN A 41 19.42 -31.06 8.29
CA ASN A 41 18.15 -31.69 7.99
C ASN A 41 18.39 -33.19 7.73
N GLY A 42 17.92 -33.99 8.68
CA GLY A 42 18.08 -35.44 8.65
C GLY A 42 16.76 -36.20 8.59
N LEU A 43 15.62 -35.51 8.60
CA LEU A 43 14.33 -36.17 8.68
C LEU A 43 13.17 -35.35 8.11
N ALA A 44 12.36 -35.99 7.26
CA ALA A 44 11.03 -35.55 6.88
C ALA A 44 9.95 -36.48 7.48
N LEU A 45 8.68 -36.08 7.38
CA LEU A 45 7.55 -36.90 7.79
C LEU A 45 6.80 -37.47 6.57
N ASP A 46 6.55 -38.77 6.60
CA ASP A 46 5.82 -39.54 5.59
C ASP A 46 4.36 -39.71 6.00
N PHE A 47 3.45 -39.18 5.19
CA PHE A 47 2.00 -39.20 5.38
C PHE A 47 1.33 -40.20 4.41
N ASP A 48 0.41 -41.01 4.93
CA ASP A 48 -0.22 -42.13 4.19
C ASP A 48 -1.74 -42.00 3.96
N ARG A 49 -2.28 -40.77 4.02
CA ARG A 49 -3.70 -40.42 3.96
C ARG A 49 -4.53 -40.72 5.21
N SER A 50 -3.95 -41.28 6.25
CA SER A 50 -4.66 -41.51 7.53
C SER A 50 -4.01 -40.79 8.71
N ASP A 51 -2.98 -40.01 8.43
CA ASP A 51 -2.15 -39.34 9.42
C ASP A 51 -2.64 -37.93 9.75
N ASP A 52 -2.66 -37.61 11.05
CA ASP A 52 -2.94 -36.28 11.58
C ASP A 52 -1.76 -35.76 12.37
N LEU A 53 -1.44 -34.48 12.15
CA LEU A 53 -0.45 -33.78 12.94
C LEU A 53 -0.91 -32.35 13.13
N GLY A 54 -1.16 -31.93 14.36
CA GLY A 54 -1.66 -30.59 14.60
C GLY A 54 -1.38 -30.06 15.99
N THR A 55 -1.75 -28.79 16.19
CA THR A 55 -1.56 -28.08 17.47
C THR A 55 -2.55 -28.52 18.55
N PHE A 56 -3.03 -29.76 18.56
CA PHE A 56 -4.01 -30.25 19.55
C PHE A 56 -3.64 -29.92 21.00
N GLY A 57 -4.53 -29.23 21.71
CA GLY A 57 -4.43 -28.96 23.14
C GLY A 57 -5.04 -30.08 23.99
N ALA A 58 -4.76 -30.06 25.30
CA ALA A 58 -5.71 -30.66 26.26
C ALA A 58 -7.04 -29.89 26.12
N GLN A 59 -8.18 -30.56 26.25
CA GLN A 59 -9.54 -30.05 25.94
C GLN A 59 -9.95 -28.72 26.60
N THR A 60 -9.09 -28.09 27.42
CA THR A 60 -9.35 -26.88 28.18
C THR A 60 -8.27 -25.77 28.06
N LEU A 61 -7.15 -25.99 27.36
CA LEU A 61 -6.08 -24.99 27.18
C LEU A 61 -5.54 -25.09 25.75
N GLY A 62 -6.05 -24.26 24.83
CA GLY A 62 -5.57 -24.17 23.45
C GLY A 62 -4.10 -23.74 23.37
N LYS A 63 -3.46 -23.98 22.21
CA LYS A 63 -2.05 -23.56 21.98
C LYS A 63 -2.01 -22.09 21.56
N MET A 64 -0.93 -21.39 21.89
CA MET A 64 -0.78 -19.94 21.65
C MET A 64 -1.07 -19.54 20.20
N ILE A 65 -0.60 -20.34 19.23
CA ILE A 65 -0.76 -20.07 17.80
C ILE A 65 -2.20 -20.21 17.28
N GLU A 66 -3.11 -20.84 18.05
CA GLU A 66 -4.50 -21.08 17.63
C GLU A 66 -5.33 -19.79 17.59
N PRO A 67 -5.32 -18.93 18.63
CA PRO A 67 -5.95 -17.61 18.61
C PRO A 67 -5.00 -16.48 18.17
N TYR A 68 -3.81 -16.78 17.63
CA TYR A 68 -2.84 -15.72 17.30
C TYR A 68 -3.29 -14.92 16.07
N ALA A 69 -3.28 -13.58 16.17
CA ALA A 69 -3.91 -12.67 15.22
C ALA A 69 -3.02 -12.18 14.07
N PHE A 70 -1.72 -12.50 14.05
CA PHE A 70 -0.82 -12.19 12.91
C PHE A 70 -0.94 -10.76 12.33
N THR A 71 -1.08 -9.74 13.18
CA THR A 71 -1.40 -8.36 12.77
C THR A 71 -0.36 -7.66 11.91
N ASN A 72 0.89 -8.14 11.90
CA ASN A 72 2.02 -7.54 11.16
C ASN A 72 2.31 -8.31 9.85
N GLY A 73 1.28 -8.94 9.29
CA GLY A 73 1.43 -9.91 8.23
C GLY A 73 1.89 -11.28 8.73
N TRP A 74 2.06 -12.21 7.80
CA TRP A 74 2.45 -13.58 8.10
C TRP A 74 3.16 -14.25 6.93
N THR A 75 3.88 -15.32 7.26
CA THR A 75 4.46 -16.23 6.26
C THR A 75 4.21 -17.66 6.69
N VAL A 76 3.72 -18.50 5.78
CA VAL A 76 3.65 -19.96 5.96
C VAL A 76 4.55 -20.64 4.94
N GLU A 77 5.47 -21.44 5.42
CA GLU A 77 6.45 -22.18 4.62
C GLU A 77 6.31 -23.68 4.86
N CYS A 78 6.54 -24.47 3.81
CA CYS A 78 6.68 -25.92 3.90
C CYS A 78 7.43 -26.48 2.69
N SER A 79 8.14 -27.58 2.88
CA SER A 79 8.64 -28.43 1.79
C SER A 79 7.74 -29.65 1.65
N PHE A 80 7.39 -30.04 0.43
CA PHE A 80 6.54 -31.22 0.20
C PHE A 80 6.92 -32.01 -1.05
N LYS A 81 6.61 -33.31 -1.02
CA LYS A 81 6.75 -34.24 -2.15
C LYS A 81 5.51 -35.13 -2.22
N THR A 82 4.62 -34.87 -3.17
CA THR A 82 3.36 -35.61 -3.31
C THR A 82 3.52 -36.91 -4.13
N ARG A 83 2.71 -37.92 -3.81
CA ARG A 83 2.62 -39.22 -4.53
C ARG A 83 1.42 -39.32 -5.46
N ASP A 84 0.44 -38.42 -5.36
CA ASP A 84 -0.73 -38.41 -6.22
C ASP A 84 -1.38 -37.02 -6.34
N TYR A 85 -2.45 -36.94 -7.13
CA TYR A 85 -3.22 -35.71 -7.39
C TYR A 85 -4.60 -35.77 -6.73
N SER A 86 -4.69 -36.22 -5.49
CA SER A 86 -5.93 -36.07 -4.72
C SER A 86 -6.06 -34.66 -4.13
N TRP A 87 -7.28 -34.28 -3.74
CA TRP A 87 -7.45 -33.14 -2.85
C TRP A 87 -6.68 -33.44 -1.57
N ALA A 88 -5.69 -32.60 -1.27
CA ALA A 88 -4.77 -32.83 -0.17
C ALA A 88 -4.27 -31.52 0.40
N VAL A 89 -4.24 -31.39 1.72
CA VAL A 89 -3.70 -30.22 2.42
C VAL A 89 -2.34 -30.56 3.02
N VAL A 90 -1.33 -29.75 2.67
CA VAL A 90 0.04 -29.86 3.20
C VAL A 90 0.11 -29.21 4.57
N VAL A 91 -0.30 -27.95 4.66
CA VAL A 91 -0.42 -27.16 5.90
C VAL A 91 -1.76 -26.44 5.87
N GLY A 92 -2.51 -26.47 6.96
CA GLY A 92 -3.83 -25.87 7.04
C GLY A 92 -4.18 -25.39 8.44
N LYS A 93 -5.33 -24.75 8.57
CA LYS A 93 -5.93 -24.41 9.85
C LYS A 93 -7.36 -24.91 9.88
N ASP A 94 -7.73 -25.63 10.93
CA ASP A 94 -9.07 -26.16 11.07
C ASP A 94 -10.13 -25.08 11.27
N GLY A 95 -11.37 -25.42 10.95
CA GLY A 95 -12.52 -24.55 11.09
C GLY A 95 -13.39 -24.60 9.85
N ARG A 96 -14.53 -23.94 9.94
CA ARG A 96 -15.40 -23.66 8.80
C ARG A 96 -15.54 -22.15 8.69
N ARG A 97 -15.30 -21.62 7.50
CA ARG A 97 -15.25 -20.17 7.24
C ARG A 97 -16.47 -19.40 7.74
N SER A 98 -17.68 -19.96 7.61
CA SER A 98 -18.91 -19.28 8.01
C SER A 98 -19.17 -19.25 9.52
N ASP A 99 -18.39 -19.98 10.32
CA ASP A 99 -18.74 -20.21 11.72
C ASP A 99 -18.26 -19.09 12.66
N ALA A 100 -17.28 -18.28 12.25
CA ALA A 100 -16.65 -17.27 13.10
C ALA A 100 -16.92 -15.82 12.71
N VAL A 101 -17.26 -15.55 11.44
CA VAL A 101 -17.29 -14.19 10.89
C VAL A 101 -18.68 -13.85 10.36
N PRO A 102 -19.45 -12.97 11.03
CA PRO A 102 -20.71 -12.47 10.49
C PRO A 102 -20.50 -11.73 9.18
N GLY A 103 -21.16 -12.17 8.10
CA GLY A 103 -21.04 -11.56 6.77
C GLY A 103 -19.92 -12.13 5.89
N ALA A 104 -19.07 -13.04 6.41
CA ALA A 104 -18.12 -13.75 5.57
C ALA A 104 -18.82 -14.58 4.50
N GLN A 105 -18.12 -14.79 3.38
CA GLN A 105 -18.65 -15.56 2.27
C GLN A 105 -19.03 -16.98 2.73
N GLU A 106 -20.29 -17.35 2.53
CA GLU A 106 -20.78 -18.66 2.98
C GLU A 106 -19.96 -19.79 2.38
N GLY A 107 -19.60 -20.77 3.21
CA GLY A 107 -19.33 -22.13 2.75
C GLY A 107 -18.49 -22.97 3.68
N LEU A 108 -17.84 -23.98 3.09
CA LEU A 108 -17.53 -25.23 3.78
C LEU A 108 -16.04 -25.51 3.91
N ALA A 109 -15.19 -24.75 3.22
CA ALA A 109 -13.73 -24.91 3.32
C ALA A 109 -13.18 -24.43 4.67
N SER A 110 -11.99 -24.90 4.99
CA SER A 110 -11.20 -24.43 6.12
C SER A 110 -10.75 -22.97 5.93
N PRO A 111 -10.51 -22.22 7.03
CA PRO A 111 -10.09 -20.83 6.96
C PRO A 111 -8.69 -20.61 6.35
N PHE A 112 -7.86 -21.65 6.32
CA PHE A 112 -6.57 -21.64 5.64
C PHE A 112 -6.21 -23.04 5.13
N GLY A 113 -5.54 -23.12 3.98
CA GLY A 113 -5.01 -24.37 3.44
C GLY A 113 -4.06 -24.18 2.27
N VAL A 114 -2.82 -24.64 2.45
CA VAL A 114 -1.90 -24.98 1.35
C VAL A 114 -2.36 -26.32 0.77
N LYS A 115 -2.97 -26.29 -0.40
CA LYS A 115 -3.83 -27.36 -0.91
C LYS A 115 -3.53 -27.74 -2.36
N LEU A 116 -3.44 -29.04 -2.62
CA LEU A 116 -3.36 -29.61 -3.96
C LEU A 116 -4.77 -29.77 -4.54
N CYS A 117 -4.98 -29.30 -5.77
CA CYS A 117 -6.24 -29.50 -6.48
C CYS A 117 -6.30 -30.89 -7.13
N GLY A 118 -7.21 -31.73 -6.63
CA GLY A 118 -7.37 -33.10 -7.11
C GLY A 118 -8.57 -33.38 -8.01
N ASP A 119 -9.36 -32.36 -8.37
CA ASP A 119 -10.51 -32.54 -9.26
C ASP A 119 -10.10 -32.29 -10.73
N PRO A 120 -10.20 -33.30 -11.62
CA PRO A 120 -9.86 -33.15 -13.03
C PRO A 120 -10.79 -32.20 -13.81
N ASN A 121 -11.92 -31.80 -13.24
CA ASN A 121 -12.84 -30.85 -13.86
C ASN A 121 -12.52 -29.38 -13.51
N TRP A 122 -11.60 -29.14 -12.59
CA TRP A 122 -11.18 -27.80 -12.23
C TRP A 122 -10.00 -27.35 -13.10
N ARG A 123 -9.97 -26.06 -13.42
CA ARG A 123 -8.87 -25.46 -14.22
C ARG A 123 -7.52 -25.63 -13.52
N GLU A 124 -7.55 -25.69 -12.20
CA GLU A 124 -6.39 -25.75 -11.32
C GLU A 124 -5.94 -27.20 -11.04
N TYR A 125 -6.53 -28.20 -11.72
CA TYR A 125 -6.17 -29.60 -11.53
C TYR A 125 -4.65 -29.81 -11.54
N LYS A 126 -4.16 -30.50 -10.50
CA LYS A 126 -2.74 -30.80 -10.22
C LYS A 126 -1.89 -29.60 -9.80
N ARG A 127 -2.45 -28.41 -9.59
CA ARG A 127 -1.74 -27.26 -9.05
C ARG A 127 -1.80 -27.27 -7.53
N ILE A 128 -0.76 -26.71 -6.91
CA ILE A 128 -0.78 -26.37 -5.49
C ILE A 128 -1.28 -24.94 -5.37
N GLY A 129 -2.19 -24.67 -4.44
CA GLY A 129 -2.69 -23.33 -4.17
C GLY A 129 -2.84 -23.07 -2.69
N VAL A 130 -3.13 -21.83 -2.34
CA VAL A 130 -3.41 -21.42 -0.96
C VAL A 130 -4.80 -20.83 -0.92
N ASN A 131 -5.68 -21.45 -0.15
CA ASN A 131 -6.95 -20.88 0.22
C ASN A 131 -6.82 -20.21 1.58
N PHE A 132 -7.41 -19.02 1.74
CA PHE A 132 -7.59 -18.43 3.05
C PHE A 132 -8.74 -17.41 3.05
N VAL A 133 -9.15 -16.99 4.25
CA VAL A 133 -10.13 -15.92 4.45
C VAL A 133 -9.37 -14.64 4.82
N ASP A 134 -9.60 -13.53 4.13
CA ASP A 134 -8.99 -12.24 4.52
C ASP A 134 -9.70 -11.61 5.75
N GLY A 135 -9.14 -10.54 6.30
CA GLY A 135 -9.71 -9.88 7.48
C GLY A 135 -11.08 -9.24 7.26
N ALA A 136 -11.49 -9.01 6.01
CA ALA A 136 -12.84 -8.60 5.63
C ALA A 136 -13.81 -9.79 5.48
N GLY A 137 -13.35 -11.03 5.63
CA GLY A 137 -14.19 -12.23 5.59
C GLY A 137 -14.40 -12.82 4.19
N TYR A 138 -13.60 -12.43 3.19
CA TYR A 138 -13.69 -12.93 1.82
C TYR A 138 -12.72 -14.08 1.54
N ASP A 139 -13.16 -15.04 0.72
CA ASP A 139 -12.31 -16.13 0.25
C ASP A 139 -11.26 -15.62 -0.74
N ARG A 140 -10.01 -15.98 -0.50
CA ARG A 140 -8.89 -15.69 -1.39
C ARG A 140 -8.19 -16.98 -1.82
N TRP A 141 -7.72 -16.98 -3.05
CA TRP A 141 -7.00 -18.09 -3.66
C TRP A 141 -5.84 -17.57 -4.49
N VAL A 142 -4.68 -18.19 -4.30
CA VAL A 142 -3.50 -18.07 -5.17
C VAL A 142 -3.03 -19.45 -5.58
N TRP A 143 -2.59 -19.64 -6.82
CA TRP A 143 -2.27 -20.96 -7.39
C TRP A 143 -0.90 -21.01 -8.05
N SER A 144 -0.26 -22.17 -8.07
CA SER A 144 0.96 -22.36 -8.83
C SER A 144 0.73 -22.09 -10.32
N LEU A 145 1.71 -21.51 -11.02
CA LEU A 145 1.61 -21.18 -12.46
C LEU A 145 1.37 -22.42 -13.31
N VAL A 146 1.95 -23.54 -12.89
CA VAL A 146 1.90 -24.83 -13.57
C VAL A 146 1.56 -25.95 -12.58
N PRO A 147 1.02 -27.09 -13.06
CA PRO A 147 0.89 -28.32 -12.28
C PRO A 147 2.20 -28.75 -11.61
N VAL A 148 2.11 -29.27 -10.38
CA VAL A 148 3.24 -29.92 -9.73
C VAL A 148 3.47 -31.31 -10.34
N VAL A 149 4.71 -31.80 -10.26
CA VAL A 149 5.14 -33.10 -10.75
C VAL A 149 5.25 -34.07 -9.58
N LEU A 150 4.60 -35.24 -9.69
CA LEU A 150 4.68 -36.27 -8.65
C LEU A 150 6.13 -36.71 -8.41
N GLY A 151 6.49 -36.87 -7.14
CA GLY A 151 7.81 -37.33 -6.74
C GLY A 151 8.92 -36.28 -6.76
N ASN A 152 8.66 -35.05 -7.23
CA ASN A 152 9.58 -33.92 -7.07
C ASN A 152 9.37 -33.25 -5.71
N TRP A 153 10.46 -32.74 -5.12
CA TRP A 153 10.37 -31.83 -3.98
C TRP A 153 9.92 -30.45 -4.47
N TYR A 154 9.08 -29.81 -3.68
CA TYR A 154 8.72 -28.42 -3.82
C TYR A 154 8.89 -27.72 -2.48
N ASP A 155 9.54 -26.57 -2.49
CA ASP A 155 9.55 -25.64 -1.37
C ASP A 155 8.54 -24.55 -1.65
N LEU A 156 7.59 -24.38 -0.76
CA LEU A 156 6.51 -23.41 -0.87
C LEU A 156 6.65 -22.39 0.26
N ALA A 157 6.49 -21.13 -0.11
CA ALA A 157 6.30 -20.03 0.84
C ALA A 157 5.09 -19.22 0.40
N VAL A 158 4.22 -18.89 1.33
CA VAL A 158 3.13 -17.93 1.11
C VAL A 158 3.26 -16.81 2.13
N THR A 159 3.33 -15.58 1.65
CA THR A 159 3.45 -14.38 2.47
C THR A 159 2.17 -13.56 2.36
N CYS A 160 1.82 -12.84 3.42
CA CYS A 160 0.80 -11.81 3.39
C CYS A 160 1.25 -10.62 4.22
N ASP A 161 1.40 -9.45 3.59
CA ASP A 161 1.82 -8.20 4.24
C ASP A 161 0.62 -7.35 4.73
N ASN A 162 -0.54 -7.99 4.86
CA ASN A 162 -1.87 -7.42 5.09
C ASN A 162 -2.52 -6.71 3.89
N SER A 163 -1.81 -6.49 2.80
CA SER A 163 -2.32 -5.87 1.57
C SER A 163 -2.37 -6.87 0.41
N ILE A 164 -1.36 -7.72 0.31
CA ILE A 164 -1.20 -8.69 -0.77
C ILE A 164 -0.81 -10.04 -0.15
N VAL A 165 -1.45 -11.10 -0.62
CA VAL A 165 -0.97 -12.47 -0.44
C VAL A 165 -0.19 -12.91 -1.67
N SER A 166 1.00 -13.46 -1.49
CA SER A 166 1.90 -13.89 -2.57
C SER A 166 2.34 -15.34 -2.36
N LEU A 167 2.15 -16.17 -3.38
CA LEU A 167 2.59 -17.56 -3.40
C LEU A 167 3.90 -17.69 -4.15
N TYR A 168 4.91 -18.23 -3.49
CA TYR A 168 6.21 -18.57 -4.06
C TYR A 168 6.40 -20.07 -4.05
N LEU A 169 7.00 -20.59 -5.12
CA LEU A 169 7.29 -22.01 -5.25
C LEU A 169 8.68 -22.19 -5.85
N ARG A 170 9.42 -23.15 -5.32
CA ARG A 170 10.67 -23.63 -5.87
C ARG A 170 10.60 -25.13 -6.09
N GLU A 171 10.87 -25.57 -7.30
CA GLU A 171 10.95 -27.00 -7.64
C GLU A 171 12.35 -27.55 -7.40
N GLU A 172 12.44 -28.86 -7.10
CA GLU A 172 13.68 -29.62 -7.04
C GLU A 172 14.58 -29.34 -8.25
N GLY A 173 15.78 -28.81 -7.99
CA GLY A 173 16.75 -28.43 -9.03
C GLY A 173 16.70 -26.97 -9.49
N GLN A 174 15.72 -26.17 -9.05
CA GLN A 174 15.72 -24.72 -9.22
C GLN A 174 16.57 -24.03 -8.16
N ALA A 175 17.23 -22.94 -8.57
CA ALA A 175 18.10 -22.16 -7.69
C ALA A 175 17.28 -21.37 -6.66
N ASP A 176 16.27 -20.64 -7.12
CA ASP A 176 15.53 -19.66 -6.34
C ASP A 176 14.02 -19.91 -6.38
N TYR A 177 13.32 -19.34 -5.39
CA TYR A 177 11.87 -19.27 -5.39
C TYR A 177 11.37 -18.42 -6.55
N VAL A 178 10.27 -18.86 -7.16
CA VAL A 178 9.58 -18.14 -8.22
C VAL A 178 8.22 -17.71 -7.71
N LEU A 179 7.90 -16.41 -7.80
CA LEU A 179 6.55 -15.91 -7.57
C LEU A 179 5.59 -16.58 -8.56
N GLN A 180 4.57 -17.24 -8.03
CA GLN A 180 3.61 -17.98 -8.82
C GLN A 180 2.35 -17.17 -9.10
N ASP A 181 1.80 -16.56 -8.06
CA ASP A 181 0.51 -15.88 -8.10
C ASP A 181 0.38 -14.99 -6.87
N TYR A 182 -0.45 -13.97 -6.97
CA TYR A 182 -0.72 -13.03 -5.89
C TYR A 182 -2.14 -12.48 -6.01
N CYS A 183 -2.72 -12.05 -4.89
CA CYS A 183 -3.96 -11.28 -4.94
C CYS A 183 -4.06 -10.27 -3.79
N PRO A 184 -4.78 -9.15 -3.99
CA PRO A 184 -5.08 -8.21 -2.92
C PRO A 184 -5.96 -8.82 -1.83
N VAL A 185 -5.76 -8.37 -0.60
CA VAL A 185 -6.49 -8.81 0.59
C VAL A 185 -7.04 -7.59 1.31
N ALA A 186 -8.23 -7.70 1.89
CA ALA A 186 -8.84 -6.60 2.65
C ALA A 186 -8.84 -6.94 4.14
N GLY A 187 -8.49 -5.98 5.00
CA GLY A 187 -8.52 -6.14 6.46
C GLY A 187 -7.43 -7.04 7.05
N GLY A 188 -6.41 -7.45 6.28
CA GLY A 188 -5.31 -8.28 6.77
C GLY A 188 -5.67 -9.76 6.92
N THR A 189 -5.24 -10.39 8.02
CA THR A 189 -5.49 -11.81 8.33
C THR A 189 -6.70 -12.02 9.24
N SER A 190 -7.21 -13.25 9.27
CA SER A 190 -8.37 -13.64 10.06
C SER A 190 -8.13 -14.90 10.91
N PHE A 191 -6.88 -15.35 11.05
CA PHE A 191 -6.59 -16.64 11.69
C PHE A 191 -7.07 -16.72 13.14
N ASP A 192 -6.98 -15.65 13.92
CA ASP A 192 -7.47 -15.56 15.30
C ASP A 192 -8.99 -15.78 15.44
N LEU A 193 -9.75 -15.49 14.39
CA LEU A 193 -11.21 -15.67 14.40
C LEU A 193 -11.61 -17.14 14.57
N TRP A 194 -10.71 -18.07 14.27
CA TRP A 194 -10.88 -19.49 14.57
C TRP A 194 -9.85 -19.95 15.61
N GLU A 195 -10.29 -20.08 16.86
CA GLU A 195 -9.55 -20.79 17.92
C GLU A 195 -9.53 -22.30 17.66
N LYS A 196 -8.85 -22.69 16.58
CA LYS A 196 -8.82 -24.05 16.03
C LYS A 196 -7.39 -24.46 15.68
N PRO A 197 -7.09 -25.78 15.70
CA PRO A 197 -5.75 -26.27 15.47
C PRO A 197 -5.19 -25.92 14.10
N TRP A 198 -3.89 -25.62 14.07
CA TRP A 198 -3.09 -25.73 12.85
C TRP A 198 -2.78 -27.19 12.57
N MET A 199 -2.78 -27.55 11.29
CA MET A 199 -2.72 -28.90 10.79
C MET A 199 -1.62 -29.05 9.76
N VAL A 200 -0.94 -30.20 9.77
CA VAL A 200 0.02 -30.63 8.76
C VAL A 200 -0.44 -32.00 8.25
N GLY A 201 -0.53 -32.14 6.93
CA GLY A 201 -0.87 -33.38 6.24
C GLY A 201 -2.35 -33.75 6.15
N ARG A 202 -3.26 -32.88 6.62
CA ARG A 202 -4.71 -33.03 6.39
C ARG A 202 -5.46 -31.70 6.48
N GLY A 203 -6.66 -31.66 5.88
CA GLY A 203 -7.54 -30.50 5.87
C GLY A 203 -8.86 -30.73 6.62
N MET A 204 -9.79 -29.80 6.40
CA MET A 204 -11.15 -29.87 6.91
C MET A 204 -12.14 -29.31 5.90
N TYR A 205 -13.28 -29.96 5.75
CA TYR A 205 -14.40 -29.51 4.92
C TYR A 205 -15.70 -29.81 5.63
N ASN A 206 -16.55 -28.79 5.77
CA ASN A 206 -17.82 -28.85 6.48
C ASN A 206 -17.68 -29.46 7.89
N ASN A 207 -16.70 -28.99 8.66
CA ASN A 207 -16.36 -29.48 10.01
C ASN A 207 -15.96 -30.99 10.10
N GLY A 208 -15.70 -31.65 8.96
CA GLY A 208 -15.16 -33.00 8.89
C GLY A 208 -13.72 -33.02 8.39
N ALA A 209 -12.86 -33.84 9.02
CA ALA A 209 -11.50 -34.06 8.54
C ALA A 209 -11.50 -34.71 7.15
N THR A 210 -10.75 -34.13 6.22
CA THR A 210 -10.66 -34.58 4.81
C THR A 210 -9.31 -34.15 4.23
N ASP A 211 -9.13 -34.34 2.92
CA ASP A 211 -8.02 -33.80 2.13
C ASP A 211 -6.68 -34.24 2.70
N TRP A 212 -6.60 -35.54 2.98
CA TRP A 212 -5.45 -36.19 3.60
C TRP A 212 -4.30 -36.29 2.61
N PHE A 213 -3.13 -35.80 3.02
CA PHE A 213 -1.93 -35.79 2.21
C PHE A 213 -1.33 -37.19 2.06
N ASN A 214 -0.78 -37.46 0.88
CA ASN A 214 -0.05 -38.68 0.58
C ASN A 214 1.32 -38.32 0.01
N GLY A 215 2.35 -38.35 0.84
CA GLY A 215 3.65 -37.88 0.45
C GLY A 215 4.54 -37.54 1.64
N LEU A 216 5.63 -36.83 1.34
CA LEU A 216 6.55 -36.34 2.36
C LEU A 216 6.31 -34.85 2.61
N ILE A 217 6.35 -34.44 3.87
CA ILE A 217 6.33 -33.03 4.29
C ILE A 217 7.53 -32.79 5.18
N ASP A 218 8.18 -31.65 4.98
CA ASP A 218 9.33 -31.21 5.74
C ASP A 218 9.30 -29.69 5.95
N GLU A 219 10.11 -29.19 6.88
CA GLU A 219 10.41 -27.76 7.07
C GLU A 219 9.17 -26.84 7.12
N VAL A 220 8.20 -27.18 7.97
CA VAL A 220 7.02 -26.33 8.20
C VAL A 220 7.37 -25.19 9.15
N ARG A 221 7.21 -23.94 8.70
CA ARG A 221 7.38 -22.73 9.52
C ARG A 221 6.22 -21.77 9.34
N ILE A 222 5.81 -21.16 10.44
CA ILE A 222 4.84 -20.06 10.44
C ILE A 222 5.50 -18.86 11.13
N SER A 223 5.55 -17.74 10.43
CA SER A 223 6.14 -16.48 10.90
C SER A 223 5.06 -15.42 11.07
N ASN A 224 5.21 -14.56 12.08
CA ASN A 224 4.30 -13.45 12.38
C ASN A 224 4.63 -12.16 11.61
N VAL A 225 5.24 -12.31 10.44
CA VAL A 225 5.64 -11.24 9.55
C VAL A 225 5.63 -11.78 8.12
N ALA A 226 5.35 -10.91 7.15
CA ALA A 226 5.62 -11.18 5.74
C ALA A 226 7.14 -11.14 5.51
N LEU A 227 7.73 -12.30 5.22
CA LEU A 227 9.16 -12.41 4.97
C LEU A 227 9.48 -12.03 3.53
N ASP A 228 10.58 -11.31 3.34
CA ASP A 228 11.22 -11.17 2.03
C ASP A 228 11.63 -12.57 1.50
N PRO A 229 11.50 -12.85 0.19
CA PRO A 229 11.88 -14.15 -0.37
C PRO A 229 13.31 -14.61 -0.06
N ALA A 230 14.26 -13.68 0.13
CA ALA A 230 15.62 -13.99 0.53
C ALA A 230 15.72 -14.53 1.97
N LYS A 231 14.67 -14.40 2.79
CA LYS A 231 14.59 -14.90 4.17
C LYS A 231 13.81 -16.22 4.29
N PHE A 232 13.33 -16.78 3.18
CA PHE A 232 12.69 -18.10 3.19
C PHE A 232 13.69 -19.18 3.59
N LEU A 233 13.22 -20.22 4.28
CA LEU A 233 14.08 -21.28 4.85
C LEU A 233 15.00 -21.93 3.82
N GLN A 234 14.53 -22.02 2.57
CA GLN A 234 15.20 -22.74 1.49
C GLN A 234 15.85 -21.81 0.45
N ALA A 235 15.88 -20.50 0.70
CA ALA A 235 16.60 -19.56 -0.13
C ALA A 235 18.13 -19.80 -0.03
N PRO A 236 18.93 -19.52 -1.07
CA PRO A 236 20.37 -19.73 -1.02
C PRO A 236 21.00 -18.94 0.13
N GLY A 237 21.52 -19.66 1.12
CA GLY A 237 22.15 -19.07 2.30
C GLY A 237 23.51 -18.47 1.96
N ASP A 238 23.54 -17.24 1.43
CA ASP A 238 24.75 -16.41 1.38
C ASP A 238 24.58 -15.09 2.16
N PHE A 239 23.62 -15.07 3.07
CA PHE A 239 23.56 -14.05 4.11
C PHE A 239 23.94 -14.70 5.44
N SER A 240 25.20 -14.50 5.85
CA SER A 240 25.40 -14.14 7.26
C SER A 240 24.37 -13.08 7.57
N GLU A 241 23.57 -13.20 8.65
CA GLU A 241 22.85 -12.04 9.16
C GLU A 241 23.83 -10.86 9.10
N PRO A 242 23.56 -9.79 8.32
CA PRO A 242 24.16 -8.54 8.73
C PRO A 242 23.67 -8.40 10.17
N PRO A 243 24.58 -8.26 11.14
CA PRO A 243 24.19 -8.17 12.55
C PRO A 243 23.07 -7.15 12.58
N ALA A 244 21.85 -7.56 13.04
CA ALA A 244 20.61 -6.80 12.87
C ALA A 244 20.96 -5.33 12.72
N GLU A 245 20.98 -4.83 11.47
CA GLU A 245 21.47 -3.48 11.20
C GLU A 245 20.76 -2.63 12.22
N PRO A 246 21.48 -2.01 13.19
CA PRO A 246 20.82 -1.36 14.29
C PRO A 246 19.87 -0.39 13.63
N GLY A 247 18.56 -0.63 13.81
CA GLY A 247 17.53 0.26 13.29
C GLY A 247 17.94 1.67 13.65
N PRO A 248 17.60 2.64 12.81
CA PRO A 248 18.22 3.95 12.86
C PRO A 248 18.20 4.48 14.31
N THR A 249 19.38 4.80 14.83
CA THR A 249 19.61 5.40 16.15
C THR A 249 18.81 6.69 16.24
N CYS A 250 17.72 6.63 17.00
CA CYS A 250 16.80 7.73 17.18
C CYS A 250 17.25 8.62 18.36
N ASN A 251 17.15 9.94 18.20
CA ASN A 251 17.30 10.93 19.27
C ASN A 251 16.04 11.80 19.33
N LEU A 252 15.57 12.02 20.55
CA LEU A 252 14.45 12.90 20.87
C LEU A 252 14.99 14.15 21.58
N ASP A 253 14.87 15.33 20.97
CA ASP A 253 15.29 16.59 21.58
C ASP A 253 14.31 17.72 21.23
N GLY A 254 13.87 18.49 22.24
CA GLY A 254 13.12 19.73 22.04
C GLY A 254 11.84 19.67 21.18
N GLY A 255 11.15 18.52 21.10
CA GLY A 255 9.99 18.35 20.21
C GLY A 255 10.35 17.91 18.79
N GLN A 256 11.55 17.36 18.59
CA GLN A 256 12.02 16.82 17.32
C GLN A 256 12.51 15.38 17.50
N LEU A 257 12.09 14.49 16.60
CA LEU A 257 12.65 13.14 16.48
C LEU A 257 13.64 13.13 15.32
N SER A 258 14.88 12.71 15.58
CA SER A 258 15.93 12.59 14.56
C SER A 258 16.52 11.19 14.54
N TRP A 259 17.00 10.73 13.40
CA TRP A 259 17.59 9.40 13.27
C TRP A 259 18.65 9.35 12.17
N ASN A 260 19.63 8.44 12.28
CA ASN A 260 20.60 8.23 11.21
C ASN A 260 19.96 7.48 10.03
N SER A 261 20.24 7.94 8.82
CA SER A 261 19.61 7.44 7.60
C SER A 261 20.59 6.67 6.73
N THR A 262 20.09 5.67 6.00
CA THR A 262 20.83 4.91 4.98
C THR A 262 20.33 5.32 3.60
N ASN A 263 21.25 5.58 2.67
CA ASN A 263 20.89 5.85 1.28
C ASN A 263 19.97 4.73 0.75
N ASP A 264 18.97 5.11 -0.05
CA ASP A 264 18.01 4.20 -0.71
C ASP A 264 16.92 3.58 0.21
N ALA A 265 16.72 4.10 1.42
CA ALA A 265 15.63 3.70 2.31
C ALA A 265 14.54 4.77 2.45
N PHE A 266 13.31 4.33 2.72
CA PHE A 266 12.19 5.20 3.12
C PHE A 266 11.87 5.00 4.60
N TYR A 267 11.58 6.09 5.30
CA TYR A 267 11.25 6.05 6.72
C TYR A 267 9.82 6.50 7.01
N ALA A 268 9.23 5.96 8.08
CA ALA A 268 8.01 6.48 8.67
C ALA A 268 8.18 6.65 10.18
N VAL A 269 7.51 7.63 10.75
CA VAL A 269 7.45 7.90 12.17
C VAL A 269 6.03 7.67 12.63
N GLU A 270 5.87 6.82 13.64
CA GLU A 270 4.60 6.59 14.30
C GLU A 270 4.72 6.85 15.79
N TYR A 271 3.61 7.22 16.42
CA TYR A 271 3.53 7.38 17.86
C TYR A 271 2.47 6.47 18.47
N SER A 272 2.65 6.12 19.73
CA SER A 272 1.68 5.40 20.54
C SER A 272 1.71 5.90 21.97
N THR A 273 0.57 5.93 22.65
CA THR A 273 0.49 6.21 24.09
C THR A 273 0.63 4.93 24.93
N ASN A 274 0.66 3.75 24.29
CA ASN A 274 0.70 2.46 24.97
C ASN A 274 1.35 1.37 24.10
N LEU A 275 2.56 0.96 24.49
CA LEU A 275 3.28 -0.14 23.82
C LEU A 275 2.57 -1.51 23.92
N ILE A 276 1.61 -1.68 24.84
CA ILE A 276 0.90 -2.95 25.06
C ILE A 276 -0.26 -3.11 24.06
N SER A 277 -0.96 -2.03 23.70
CA SER A 277 -2.13 -2.12 22.83
C SER A 277 -1.77 -2.17 21.34
N ASN A 278 -0.52 -1.85 20.98
CA ASN A 278 -0.05 -1.76 19.59
C ASN A 278 -0.87 -0.80 18.72
N ASP A 279 -1.52 0.18 19.35
CA ASP A 279 -2.22 1.27 18.67
C ASP A 279 -1.18 2.33 18.28
N TRP A 280 -0.60 2.18 17.09
CA TRP A 280 0.33 3.15 16.51
C TRP A 280 -0.41 4.07 15.55
N ARG A 281 -0.07 5.36 15.61
CA ARG A 281 -0.62 6.41 14.75
C ARG A 281 0.53 7.05 13.98
N THR A 282 0.35 7.21 12.68
CA THR A 282 1.35 7.87 11.83
C THR A 282 1.51 9.32 12.24
N VAL A 283 2.74 9.71 12.57
CA VAL A 283 3.15 11.12 12.69
C VAL A 283 3.47 11.64 11.29
N THR A 284 4.25 10.87 10.54
CA THR A 284 4.61 11.15 9.14
C THR A 284 5.23 9.88 8.53
N ASN A 285 5.23 9.74 7.22
CA ASN A 285 5.72 8.58 6.49
C ASN A 285 6.36 9.02 5.18
N GLY A 286 6.98 8.07 4.47
CA GLY A 286 7.59 8.37 3.18
C GLY A 286 8.80 9.30 3.26
N ILE A 287 9.43 9.42 4.42
CA ILE A 287 10.61 10.28 4.61
C ILE A 287 11.76 9.66 3.81
N ALA A 288 12.11 10.29 2.69
CA ALA A 288 13.25 9.88 1.89
C ALA A 288 14.54 9.99 2.71
N ALA A 289 15.40 8.99 2.58
CA ALA A 289 16.73 9.02 3.15
C ALA A 289 17.48 10.29 2.74
N THR A 290 17.97 11.04 3.73
CA THR A 290 18.97 12.08 3.50
C THR A 290 20.36 11.52 3.80
N PRO A 291 21.44 12.11 3.26
CA PRO A 291 22.78 11.78 3.67
C PRO A 291 22.91 12.02 5.18
N ASP A 292 23.20 10.96 5.92
CA ASP A 292 23.52 10.92 7.35
C ASP A 292 22.36 11.00 8.34
N THR A 293 21.42 11.96 8.25
CA THR A 293 20.39 12.15 9.29
C THR A 293 19.07 12.74 8.81
N ASN A 294 17.96 12.09 9.12
CA ASN A 294 16.60 12.65 8.97
C ASN A 294 16.06 13.16 10.31
N SER A 295 15.08 14.07 10.24
CA SER A 295 14.37 14.53 11.44
C SER A 295 12.96 14.98 11.10
N VAL A 296 12.05 14.81 12.05
CA VAL A 296 10.66 15.30 11.96
C VAL A 296 10.30 16.09 13.21
N PRO A 297 9.59 17.21 13.07
CA PRO A 297 8.96 17.85 14.23
C PRO A 297 7.89 16.91 14.79
N LEU A 298 7.77 16.88 16.10
CA LEU A 298 6.74 16.15 16.79
C LEU A 298 5.59 17.08 17.19
N PRO A 299 4.37 16.55 17.32
CA PRO A 299 3.27 17.33 17.87
C PRO A 299 3.63 17.91 19.25
N PRO A 300 3.08 19.08 19.64
CA PRO A 300 3.22 19.58 21.00
C PRO A 300 2.76 18.51 22.01
N SER A 301 3.64 18.13 22.94
CA SER A 301 3.33 17.03 23.87
C SER A 301 2.32 17.51 24.92
N ASP A 302 1.08 17.03 24.83
CA ASP A 302 0.06 17.26 25.86
C ASP A 302 0.13 16.22 27.00
N GLN A 303 0.97 15.17 26.88
CA GLN A 303 1.03 14.04 27.83
C GLN A 303 2.45 13.51 28.14
N ASP A 304 2.58 12.93 29.35
CA ASP A 304 3.84 12.47 29.96
C ASP A 304 4.41 11.14 29.41
N SER A 305 3.77 10.46 28.45
CA SER A 305 4.24 9.16 27.93
C SER A 305 3.78 8.88 26.50
N GLU A 306 4.50 9.44 25.53
CA GLU A 306 4.38 9.10 24.11
C GLU A 306 5.61 8.30 23.68
N PHE A 307 5.36 7.16 23.04
CA PHE A 307 6.38 6.32 22.44
C PHE A 307 6.41 6.61 20.96
N TYR A 308 7.60 6.77 20.39
CA TYR A 308 7.79 6.98 18.96
C TYR A 308 8.59 5.82 18.38
N ARG A 309 8.27 5.40 17.15
CA ARG A 309 9.08 4.44 16.40
C ARG A 309 9.35 4.95 15.00
N VAL A 310 10.55 4.67 14.51
CA VAL A 310 10.94 4.87 13.12
C VAL A 310 10.86 3.52 12.41
N LEU A 311 9.99 3.43 11.40
CA LEU A 311 9.92 2.31 10.49
C LEU A 311 10.84 2.58 9.31
N GLN A 312 11.50 1.54 8.81
CA GLN A 312 12.37 1.59 7.63
C GLN A 312 11.86 0.58 6.61
N SER A 313 11.71 1.00 5.36
CA SER A 313 11.32 0.13 4.24
C SER A 313 12.31 0.27 3.08
N SER A 314 12.57 -0.85 2.40
CA SER A 314 13.28 -0.93 1.12
C SER A 314 12.35 -0.91 -0.10
N ALA A 315 11.03 -0.90 0.13
CA ALA A 315 10.01 -0.78 -0.90
C ALA A 315 9.17 0.48 -0.66
N VAL A 316 8.56 0.98 -1.73
CA VAL A 316 7.58 2.06 -1.72
C VAL A 316 6.46 1.74 -0.72
N TRP A 317 6.10 2.68 0.13
CA TRP A 317 5.07 2.45 1.13
C TRP A 317 3.68 2.38 0.46
N PRO A 318 2.78 1.48 0.88
CA PRO A 318 1.40 1.56 0.44
C PRO A 318 0.82 2.91 0.85
N ILE A 319 0.06 3.54 -0.04
CA ILE A 319 -0.70 4.75 0.29
C ILE A 319 -1.61 4.42 1.49
N PRO A 320 -1.47 5.13 2.63
CA PRO A 320 -2.31 4.89 3.80
C PRO A 320 -3.79 5.13 3.50
N GLU A 321 -4.65 4.42 4.22
CA GLU A 321 -6.07 4.81 4.32
C GLU A 321 -6.19 6.28 4.74
N LYS A 322 -7.27 6.93 4.32
CA LYS A 322 -7.55 8.34 4.62
C LYS A 322 -6.47 9.31 4.12
N THR A 323 -5.77 8.98 3.03
CA THR A 323 -4.86 9.92 2.38
C THR A 323 -5.61 10.83 1.41
N VAL A 324 -5.42 12.14 1.56
CA VAL A 324 -6.05 13.19 0.76
C VAL A 324 -4.98 14.18 0.30
N VAL A 325 -5.02 14.56 -0.96
CA VAL A 325 -4.20 15.66 -1.50
C VAL A 325 -5.08 16.89 -1.67
N LEU A 326 -4.60 18.03 -1.18
CA LEU A 326 -5.24 19.33 -1.39
C LEU A 326 -4.51 20.12 -2.48
N THR A 327 -5.25 20.56 -3.49
CA THR A 327 -4.74 21.40 -4.57
C THR A 327 -5.56 22.67 -4.74
N PHE A 328 -4.88 23.78 -5.02
CA PHE A 328 -5.47 25.12 -5.15
C PHE A 328 -4.98 25.79 -6.43
N ASP A 329 -5.90 26.25 -7.28
CA ASP A 329 -5.60 26.75 -8.62
C ASP A 329 -5.72 28.27 -8.74
N ASP A 330 -5.10 28.81 -9.79
CA ASP A 330 -5.26 30.19 -10.29
C ASP A 330 -4.58 31.33 -9.52
N ALA A 331 -3.85 31.03 -8.44
CA ALA A 331 -3.18 32.04 -7.61
C ALA A 331 -4.15 33.10 -7.02
N VAL A 332 -5.34 32.69 -6.59
CA VAL A 332 -6.35 33.58 -6.00
C VAL A 332 -5.85 34.15 -4.67
N GLN A 333 -6.09 35.44 -4.40
CA GLN A 333 -5.61 36.15 -3.19
C GLN A 333 -6.04 35.46 -1.88
N SER A 334 -7.22 34.83 -1.87
CA SER A 334 -7.72 34.10 -0.69
C SER A 334 -6.86 32.90 -0.29
N HIS A 335 -5.97 32.42 -1.17
CA HIS A 335 -4.96 31.43 -0.82
C HIS A 335 -4.04 31.91 0.30
N LEU A 336 -3.52 33.13 0.18
CA LEU A 336 -2.64 33.74 1.19
C LEU A 336 -3.45 34.23 2.40
N ASP A 337 -4.55 34.94 2.14
CA ASP A 337 -5.27 35.65 3.20
C ASP A 337 -6.06 34.72 4.14
N PHE A 338 -6.46 33.54 3.66
CA PHE A 338 -7.36 32.63 4.37
C PHE A 338 -6.90 31.17 4.38
N VAL A 339 -6.64 30.58 3.20
CA VAL A 339 -6.39 29.13 3.07
C VAL A 339 -5.09 28.72 3.75
N ALA A 340 -3.95 29.31 3.38
CA ALA A 340 -2.63 28.93 3.89
C ALA A 340 -2.54 29.07 5.44
N PRO A 341 -3.04 30.17 6.06
CA PRO A 341 -3.11 30.26 7.52
C PRO A 341 -3.99 29.18 8.16
N LEU A 342 -5.15 28.86 7.57
CA LEU A 342 -6.03 27.83 8.10
C LEU A 342 -5.37 26.45 8.04
N LEU A 343 -4.81 26.07 6.89
CA LEU A 343 -4.10 24.80 6.73
C LEU A 343 -2.91 24.67 7.68
N THR A 344 -2.17 25.77 7.90
CA THR A 344 -1.08 25.81 8.88
C THR A 344 -1.58 25.49 10.30
N ASN A 345 -2.75 26.02 10.69
CA ASN A 345 -3.33 25.74 12.01
C ASN A 345 -3.76 24.28 12.18
N HIS A 346 -4.15 23.60 11.09
CA HIS A 346 -4.47 22.17 11.11
C HIS A 346 -3.23 21.26 10.94
N GLY A 347 -2.06 21.82 10.61
CA GLY A 347 -0.87 21.05 10.27
C GLY A 347 -0.99 20.30 8.93
N PHE A 348 -1.84 20.80 8.02
CA PHE A 348 -2.05 20.21 6.70
C PHE A 348 -1.09 20.78 5.67
N ASN A 349 -0.66 19.94 4.72
CA ASN A 349 0.07 20.36 3.53
C ASN A 349 -0.84 20.45 2.31
N ALA A 350 -0.42 21.23 1.32
CA ALA A 350 -1.15 21.44 0.07
C ALA A 350 -0.24 21.92 -1.05
N THR A 351 -0.74 21.84 -2.29
CA THR A 351 -0.11 22.37 -3.50
C THR A 351 -0.91 23.54 -4.06
N PHE A 352 -0.23 24.68 -4.26
CA PHE A 352 -0.80 25.86 -4.91
C PHE A 352 -0.25 25.98 -6.32
N PHE A 353 -1.11 25.74 -7.33
CA PHE A 353 -0.80 25.87 -8.74
C PHE A 353 -0.97 27.32 -9.20
N VAL A 354 0.12 27.95 -9.65
CA VAL A 354 0.14 29.40 -9.92
C VAL A 354 0.29 29.72 -11.40
N THR A 355 -0.38 30.81 -11.82
CA THR A 355 -0.37 31.33 -13.20
C THR A 355 -0.33 32.86 -13.19
N GLU A 356 0.26 33.48 -14.22
CA GLU A 356 0.30 34.95 -14.36
C GLU A 356 -1.01 35.52 -14.91
N ALA A 357 -1.87 34.69 -15.51
CA ALA A 357 -2.99 35.08 -16.36
C ALA A 357 -3.85 36.23 -15.81
N TRP A 358 -4.07 36.26 -14.49
CA TRP A 358 -4.91 37.26 -13.81
C TRP A 358 -4.19 38.11 -12.75
N MET A 359 -2.90 37.90 -12.51
CA MET A 359 -2.13 38.57 -11.44
C MET A 359 -1.99 40.10 -11.61
N ASN A 360 -2.38 40.66 -12.76
CA ASN A 360 -2.51 42.11 -12.92
C ASN A 360 -3.63 42.70 -12.06
N ASP A 361 -4.61 41.90 -11.63
CA ASP A 361 -5.63 42.28 -10.66
C ASP A 361 -5.21 41.88 -9.25
N THR A 362 -4.32 42.68 -8.66
CA THR A 362 -3.77 42.46 -7.31
C THR A 362 -4.80 42.62 -6.19
N ALA A 363 -6.08 42.87 -6.50
CA ALA A 363 -7.15 42.88 -5.51
C ALA A 363 -7.77 41.48 -5.32
N ASN A 364 -7.69 40.62 -6.35
CA ASN A 364 -8.31 39.30 -6.35
C ASN A 364 -7.30 38.15 -6.54
N PHE A 365 -6.09 38.44 -7.03
CA PHE A 365 -5.04 37.47 -7.28
C PHE A 365 -3.74 37.91 -6.59
N MET A 366 -2.98 36.92 -6.16
CA MET A 366 -1.69 37.09 -5.50
C MET A 366 -0.66 37.76 -6.42
N THR A 367 0.32 38.43 -5.83
CA THR A 367 1.57 38.79 -6.53
C THR A 367 2.59 37.65 -6.45
N TRP A 368 3.71 37.78 -7.17
CA TRP A 368 4.81 36.80 -7.04
C TRP A 368 5.38 36.79 -5.63
N GLU A 369 5.45 37.94 -4.97
CA GLU A 369 5.91 38.06 -3.59
C GLU A 369 4.98 37.31 -2.61
N ASP A 370 3.66 37.42 -2.80
CA ASP A 370 2.66 36.67 -2.02
C ASP A 370 2.84 35.15 -2.18
N ILE A 371 3.13 34.68 -3.40
CA ILE A 371 3.44 33.27 -3.67
C ILE A 371 4.73 32.84 -2.95
N GLY A 372 5.73 33.71 -2.90
CA GLY A 372 6.93 33.53 -2.11
C GLY A 372 6.65 33.41 -0.61
N GLU A 373 5.65 34.12 -0.09
CA GLU A 373 5.21 34.02 1.31
C GLU A 373 4.54 32.67 1.59
N ILE A 374 3.62 32.21 0.73
CA ILE A 374 3.03 30.86 0.84
C ILE A 374 4.11 29.79 0.84
N HIS A 375 5.13 29.91 -0.01
CA HIS A 375 6.25 28.97 0.00
C HIS A 375 7.03 28.98 1.32
N GLN A 376 7.27 30.16 1.90
CA GLN A 376 7.95 30.30 3.20
C GLN A 376 7.15 29.69 4.35
N MET A 377 5.83 29.57 4.22
CA MET A 377 4.97 28.84 5.16
C MET A 377 5.13 27.31 5.06
N GLY A 378 5.85 26.80 4.04
CA GLY A 378 6.17 25.38 3.86
C GLY A 378 5.35 24.66 2.77
N PHE A 379 4.36 25.36 2.19
CA PHE A 379 3.50 24.79 1.15
C PHE A 379 4.24 24.55 -0.16
N GLU A 380 3.72 23.60 -0.94
CA GLU A 380 4.20 23.35 -2.29
C GLU A 380 3.64 24.39 -3.26
N ILE A 381 4.52 24.92 -4.12
CA ILE A 381 4.13 25.73 -5.28
C ILE A 381 4.30 24.88 -6.54
N GLY A 382 3.23 24.75 -7.31
CA GLY A 382 3.19 24.08 -8.61
C GLY A 382 2.98 25.06 -9.76
N ASN A 383 3.35 24.66 -10.97
CA ASN A 383 3.21 25.48 -12.17
C ASN A 383 1.83 25.27 -12.82
N HIS A 384 1.13 26.34 -13.18
CA HIS A 384 -0.17 26.27 -13.87
C HIS A 384 -0.15 26.95 -15.24
N SER A 385 1.03 26.96 -15.89
CA SER A 385 1.37 27.75 -17.08
C SER A 385 1.27 29.26 -16.86
N ARG A 386 1.85 30.06 -17.76
CA ARG A 386 1.80 31.52 -17.61
C ARG A 386 0.43 32.09 -17.95
N ASN A 387 -0.20 31.61 -19.02
CA ASN A 387 -1.44 32.18 -19.58
C ASN A 387 -2.69 31.32 -19.34
N HIS A 388 -2.61 30.29 -18.51
CA HIS A 388 -3.72 29.37 -18.19
C HIS A 388 -4.36 28.73 -19.46
N GLY A 389 -3.61 28.62 -20.57
CA GLY A 389 -4.14 28.10 -21.84
C GLY A 389 -5.34 28.88 -22.42
N LEU A 390 -5.48 30.17 -22.09
CA LEU A 390 -6.63 30.97 -22.56
C LEU A 390 -6.56 31.22 -24.08
N PRO A 391 -7.56 30.78 -24.87
CA PRO A 391 -7.49 30.81 -26.34
C PRO A 391 -7.44 32.23 -26.93
N TRP A 392 -7.95 33.25 -26.22
CA TRP A 392 -7.85 34.66 -26.65
C TRP A 392 -6.55 35.36 -26.27
N LEU A 393 -5.68 34.73 -25.48
CA LEU A 393 -4.34 35.23 -25.18
C LEU A 393 -3.28 34.64 -26.12
N ALA A 394 -3.47 33.40 -26.62
CA ALA A 394 -2.44 32.74 -27.45
C ALA A 394 -2.89 31.65 -28.45
N GLU A 395 -4.19 31.39 -28.73
CA GLU A 395 -4.66 30.21 -29.53
C GLU A 395 -3.92 28.91 -29.16
N PHE A 396 -3.89 28.60 -27.86
CA PHE A 396 -2.97 27.63 -27.31
C PHE A 396 -3.73 26.43 -26.71
N ASP A 397 -3.43 25.24 -27.23
CA ASP A 397 -4.08 23.97 -26.88
C ASP A 397 -2.98 22.93 -26.57
N PHE A 398 -2.80 22.61 -25.29
CA PHE A 398 -1.87 21.60 -24.77
C PHE A 398 -2.16 20.19 -25.34
N SER A 399 -3.32 19.95 -25.93
CA SER A 399 -3.62 18.69 -26.59
C SER A 399 -2.96 18.55 -27.97
N GLN A 400 -2.43 19.64 -28.55
CA GLN A 400 -1.83 19.64 -29.89
C GLN A 400 -0.30 19.60 -29.83
N ALA A 401 0.33 18.77 -30.67
CA ALA A 401 1.80 18.73 -30.77
C ALA A 401 2.45 20.10 -31.10
N ALA A 402 1.71 20.97 -31.81
CA ALA A 402 2.16 22.31 -32.19
C ALA A 402 2.39 23.26 -30.99
N SER A 403 1.79 22.96 -29.82
CA SER A 403 1.90 23.81 -28.63
C SER A 403 3.12 23.51 -27.76
N THR A 404 3.88 22.45 -28.04
CA THR A 404 5.00 21.99 -27.18
C THR A 404 6.12 23.01 -26.97
N ASN A 405 6.50 23.80 -27.99
CA ASN A 405 7.49 24.85 -27.81
C ASN A 405 6.97 25.99 -26.94
N GLN A 406 5.71 26.38 -27.17
CA GLN A 406 5.07 27.42 -26.38
C GLN A 406 4.87 26.93 -24.93
N LEU A 407 4.54 25.66 -24.68
CA LEU A 407 4.51 25.10 -23.32
C LEU A 407 5.86 25.27 -22.62
N ARG A 408 6.99 24.98 -23.27
CA ARG A 408 8.33 25.21 -22.68
C ARG A 408 8.55 26.68 -22.32
N ASP A 409 8.16 27.60 -23.20
CA ASP A 409 8.27 29.04 -22.94
C ASP A 409 7.38 29.48 -21.76
N GLU A 410 6.17 28.91 -21.63
CA GLU A 410 5.24 29.17 -20.52
C GLU A 410 5.81 28.67 -19.18
N LEU A 411 6.34 27.44 -19.17
CA LEU A 411 6.96 26.83 -17.97
C LEU A 411 8.16 27.64 -17.51
N ALA A 412 9.10 27.90 -18.44
CA ALA A 412 10.33 28.64 -18.16
C ALA A 412 10.06 30.07 -17.66
N TYR A 413 9.00 30.72 -18.16
CA TYR A 413 8.61 32.04 -17.68
C TYR A 413 8.17 32.00 -16.22
N VAL A 414 7.24 31.11 -15.86
CA VAL A 414 6.71 31.00 -14.49
C VAL A 414 7.85 30.63 -13.53
N GLU A 415 8.69 29.67 -13.89
CA GLU A 415 9.84 29.27 -13.07
C GLU A 415 10.84 30.41 -12.86
N ALA A 416 11.07 31.25 -13.87
CA ALA A 416 11.94 32.41 -13.75
C ALA A 416 11.35 33.46 -12.79
N GLN A 417 10.04 33.66 -12.77
CA GLN A 417 9.39 34.56 -11.80
C GLN A 417 9.47 34.00 -10.39
N LEU A 418 9.16 32.71 -10.23
CA LEU A 418 9.25 32.01 -8.95
C LEU A 418 10.66 32.01 -8.36
N ALA A 419 11.68 31.84 -9.19
CA ALA A 419 13.08 31.93 -8.77
C ALA A 419 13.43 33.31 -8.17
N ASN A 420 12.82 34.40 -8.65
CA ASN A 420 13.06 35.75 -8.11
C ASN A 420 12.51 35.93 -6.69
N VAL A 421 11.53 35.11 -6.29
CA VAL A 421 10.90 35.14 -4.96
C VAL A 421 11.33 33.96 -4.08
N GLY A 422 12.39 33.26 -4.46
CA GLY A 422 13.02 32.20 -3.67
C GLY A 422 12.38 30.81 -3.83
N VAL A 423 11.48 30.63 -4.79
CA VAL A 423 10.86 29.34 -5.11
C VAL A 423 11.62 28.69 -6.26
N SER A 424 12.10 27.46 -6.08
CA SER A 424 12.87 26.73 -7.10
C SER A 424 12.61 25.22 -7.03
N ASN A 425 13.04 24.47 -8.05
CA ASN A 425 12.86 23.02 -8.15
C ASN A 425 11.38 22.58 -8.12
N LEU A 426 10.56 23.20 -8.97
CA LEU A 426 9.18 22.79 -9.13
C LEU A 426 9.13 21.36 -9.68
N VAL A 427 8.25 20.54 -9.11
CA VAL A 427 8.05 19.14 -9.53
C VAL A 427 6.62 18.85 -9.96
N SER A 428 5.70 19.79 -9.74
CA SER A 428 4.26 19.59 -9.94
C SER A 428 3.68 20.59 -10.93
N PHE A 429 2.79 20.11 -11.81
CA PHE A 429 2.06 20.92 -12.78
C PHE A 429 0.53 20.71 -12.65
N GLY A 430 -0.25 21.77 -12.81
CA GLY A 430 -1.71 21.66 -12.94
C GLY A 430 -2.08 21.84 -14.40
N TRP A 431 -2.84 20.93 -15.01
CA TRP A 431 -3.30 21.08 -16.40
C TRP A 431 -4.43 22.12 -16.49
N PRO A 432 -4.19 23.32 -17.07
CA PRO A 432 -5.23 24.33 -17.18
C PRO A 432 -6.38 23.83 -18.06
N ASN A 433 -7.61 24.15 -17.69
CA ASN A 433 -8.82 23.78 -18.42
C ASN A 433 -8.98 22.28 -18.72
N ASN A 434 -8.31 21.41 -17.95
CA ASN A 434 -8.27 19.97 -18.22
C ASN A 434 -7.78 19.62 -19.64
N ASN A 435 -6.91 20.46 -20.18
CA ASN A 435 -6.44 20.37 -21.56
C ASN A 435 -5.03 19.78 -21.61
N PHE A 436 -4.86 18.64 -22.27
CA PHE A 436 -3.59 17.91 -22.31
C PHE A 436 -3.50 16.93 -23.49
N GLY A 437 -2.28 16.50 -23.79
CA GLY A 437 -2.00 15.51 -24.83
C GLY A 437 -0.60 14.91 -24.71
N PRO A 438 -0.31 13.85 -25.49
CA PRO A 438 0.88 13.02 -25.30
C PRO A 438 2.18 13.82 -25.43
N GLU A 439 2.27 14.74 -26.40
CA GLU A 439 3.49 15.51 -26.61
C GLU A 439 3.70 16.57 -25.53
N ALA A 440 2.63 17.18 -25.00
CA ALA A 440 2.75 18.13 -23.89
C ALA A 440 3.16 17.42 -22.59
N GLN A 441 2.62 16.23 -22.33
CA GLN A 441 3.03 15.40 -21.19
C GLN A 441 4.50 14.99 -21.30
N GLN A 442 4.98 14.65 -22.50
CA GLN A 442 6.39 14.42 -22.76
C GLN A 442 7.26 15.66 -22.49
N VAL A 443 6.78 16.87 -22.80
CA VAL A 443 7.49 18.11 -22.43
C VAL A 443 7.63 18.22 -20.91
N LEU A 444 6.55 18.03 -20.15
CA LEU A 444 6.63 18.09 -18.68
C LEU A 444 7.70 17.14 -18.14
N LYS A 445 7.75 15.91 -18.65
CA LYS A 445 8.78 14.92 -18.29
C LYS A 445 10.20 15.38 -18.63
N GLU A 446 10.40 15.97 -19.81
CA GLU A 446 11.70 16.49 -20.25
C GLU A 446 12.18 17.70 -19.45
N GLU A 447 11.25 18.55 -19.00
CA GLU A 447 11.54 19.72 -18.17
C GLU A 447 11.64 19.36 -16.66
N GLY A 448 11.50 18.07 -16.30
CA GLY A 448 11.76 17.57 -14.95
C GLY A 448 10.56 17.57 -13.99
N TYR A 449 9.35 17.81 -14.50
CA TYR A 449 8.13 17.63 -13.72
C TYR A 449 7.89 16.15 -13.43
N LYS A 450 7.53 15.85 -12.18
CA LYS A 450 7.25 14.50 -11.69
C LYS A 450 5.75 14.24 -11.58
N PHE A 451 4.99 15.26 -11.21
CA PHE A 451 3.55 15.16 -10.99
C PHE A 451 2.82 16.15 -11.88
N ALA A 452 1.66 15.76 -12.40
CA ALA A 452 0.73 16.71 -12.95
C ALA A 452 -0.71 16.28 -12.72
N ARG A 453 -1.52 17.22 -12.20
CA ARG A 453 -2.93 17.00 -11.88
C ARG A 453 -3.81 17.58 -12.97
N ARG A 454 -4.75 16.77 -13.45
CA ARG A 454 -5.82 17.12 -14.38
C ARG A 454 -7.16 17.17 -13.65
N GLY A 455 -8.17 17.75 -14.26
CA GLY A 455 -9.55 17.65 -13.80
C GLY A 455 -10.12 16.22 -13.93
N ALA A 456 -11.41 16.08 -13.61
CA ALA A 456 -12.07 14.77 -13.56
C ALA A 456 -12.36 14.12 -14.93
N GLN A 457 -12.18 14.82 -16.06
CA GLN A 457 -12.39 14.20 -17.38
C GLN A 457 -11.15 13.38 -17.79
N PRO A 458 -11.31 12.29 -18.56
CA PRO A 458 -12.52 11.90 -19.31
C PRO A 458 -13.64 11.24 -18.50
N GLU A 459 -13.39 10.86 -17.25
CA GLU A 459 -14.28 10.02 -16.48
C GLU A 459 -15.58 10.75 -16.10
N GLU A 460 -15.47 12.01 -15.67
CA GLU A 460 -16.62 12.88 -15.39
C GLU A 460 -16.52 14.22 -16.12
N PRO A 461 -17.65 14.77 -16.61
CA PRO A 461 -17.69 16.06 -17.30
C PRO A 461 -17.38 17.23 -16.36
N TYR A 462 -16.72 18.26 -16.89
CA TYR A 462 -16.42 19.51 -16.18
C TYR A 462 -17.69 20.26 -15.74
N GLY A 463 -17.60 21.00 -14.63
CA GLY A 463 -18.66 21.91 -14.18
C GLY A 463 -19.85 21.24 -13.48
N HIS A 464 -19.71 19.98 -13.08
CA HIS A 464 -20.74 19.23 -12.37
C HIS A 464 -20.22 18.69 -11.05
N ILE A 465 -21.04 18.79 -9.99
CA ILE A 465 -20.75 18.18 -8.68
C ILE A 465 -20.95 16.67 -8.79
N ARG A 466 -19.89 16.00 -9.23
CA ARG A 466 -19.80 14.55 -9.35
C ARG A 466 -18.43 14.12 -8.86
N MET A 467 -18.42 12.93 -8.30
CA MET A 467 -17.18 12.30 -7.86
C MET A 467 -16.46 11.74 -9.08
N GLY A 468 -15.29 12.30 -9.39
CA GLY A 468 -14.33 11.76 -10.33
C GLY A 468 -13.60 10.53 -9.76
N PRO A 469 -12.62 9.99 -10.48
CA PRO A 469 -11.88 8.82 -10.03
C PRO A 469 -10.95 9.19 -8.86
N LEU A 470 -10.69 8.20 -8.02
CA LEU A 470 -9.58 8.26 -7.06
C LEU A 470 -8.27 8.13 -7.82
N TYR A 471 -7.23 8.81 -7.36
CA TYR A 471 -5.89 8.51 -7.84
C TYR A 471 -5.47 7.12 -7.36
N ASP A 472 -5.00 6.31 -8.29
CA ASP A 472 -4.50 4.96 -8.10
C ASP A 472 -3.16 4.87 -8.84
N PRO A 473 -2.02 4.73 -8.12
CA PRO A 473 -0.69 4.72 -8.73
C PRO A 473 -0.45 3.48 -9.61
N MET A 474 -1.30 2.45 -9.52
CA MET A 474 -1.23 1.28 -10.40
C MET A 474 -2.00 1.46 -11.71
N GLU A 475 -2.87 2.47 -11.81
CA GLU A 475 -3.70 2.70 -13.00
C GLU A 475 -3.36 4.03 -13.71
N HIS A 476 -3.04 5.08 -12.96
CA HIS A 476 -2.94 6.45 -13.48
C HIS A 476 -1.49 6.90 -13.67
N ASP A 477 -1.23 7.62 -14.76
CA ASP A 477 0.07 8.25 -15.00
C ASP A 477 0.33 9.42 -14.02
N LEU A 478 1.57 9.56 -13.57
CA LEU A 478 1.96 10.61 -12.62
C LEU A 478 1.77 12.02 -13.18
N LEU A 479 1.80 12.17 -14.50
CA LEU A 479 1.56 13.42 -15.18
C LEU A 479 0.10 13.58 -15.62
N LEU A 480 -0.81 12.69 -15.22
CA LEU A 480 -2.24 12.74 -15.54
C LEU A 480 -3.12 12.35 -14.34
N ILE A 481 -2.70 12.75 -13.13
CA ILE A 481 -3.39 12.47 -11.86
C ILE A 481 -4.79 13.10 -11.88
N PRO A 482 -5.88 12.33 -11.72
CA PRO A 482 -7.23 12.87 -11.78
C PRO A 482 -7.63 13.63 -10.51
N THR A 483 -8.41 14.71 -10.68
CA THR A 483 -9.23 15.28 -9.60
C THR A 483 -10.37 14.33 -9.25
N THR A 484 -10.50 14.00 -7.97
CA THR A 484 -11.62 13.22 -7.42
C THR A 484 -12.84 14.11 -7.14
N ALA A 485 -12.63 15.31 -6.60
CA ALA A 485 -13.71 16.28 -6.43
C ALA A 485 -13.21 17.72 -6.61
N ASP A 486 -14.00 18.51 -7.32
CA ASP A 486 -13.74 19.92 -7.61
C ASP A 486 -14.76 20.81 -6.90
N ALA A 487 -14.28 21.90 -6.31
CA ALA A 487 -15.06 22.80 -5.51
C ALA A 487 -15.92 23.72 -6.36
N TYR A 488 -17.23 23.46 -6.38
CA TYR A 488 -18.21 24.34 -7.04
C TYR A 488 -19.13 25.03 -6.03
N PRO A 489 -19.80 26.15 -6.41
CA PRO A 489 -20.66 26.91 -5.50
C PRO A 489 -21.80 26.12 -4.83
N ASP A 490 -22.31 25.08 -5.51
CA ASP A 490 -23.38 24.22 -4.98
C ASP A 490 -22.84 23.04 -4.13
N TRP A 491 -21.52 22.98 -3.86
CA TRP A 491 -20.90 21.92 -3.08
C TRP A 491 -21.42 21.93 -1.63
N THR A 492 -21.55 20.75 -1.03
CA THR A 492 -22.08 20.58 0.32
C THR A 492 -21.15 19.73 1.16
N LEU A 493 -21.20 19.93 2.49
CA LEU A 493 -20.45 19.11 3.44
C LEU A 493 -20.83 17.62 3.36
N GLU A 494 -22.08 17.30 2.99
CA GLU A 494 -22.52 15.92 2.79
C GLU A 494 -21.83 15.27 1.57
N HIS A 495 -21.74 16.01 0.46
CA HIS A 495 -21.00 15.52 -0.71
C HIS A 495 -19.52 15.34 -0.39
N PHE A 496 -18.90 16.31 0.28
CA PHE A 496 -17.52 16.22 0.75
C PHE A 496 -17.28 14.95 1.59
N LYS A 497 -18.13 14.68 2.58
CA LYS A 497 -18.03 13.46 3.41
C LYS A 497 -18.19 12.17 2.61
N THR A 498 -19.04 12.17 1.58
CA THR A 498 -19.21 11.02 0.69
C THR A 498 -17.93 10.75 -0.11
N VAL A 499 -17.29 11.81 -0.62
CA VAL A 499 -15.99 11.69 -1.32
C VAL A 499 -14.92 11.20 -0.35
N MET A 500 -14.83 11.76 0.86
CA MET A 500 -13.83 11.37 1.86
C MET A 500 -13.97 9.91 2.32
N ALA A 501 -15.19 9.36 2.33
CA ALA A 501 -15.43 7.96 2.64
C ALA A 501 -14.82 6.98 1.61
N GLN A 502 -14.32 7.47 0.47
CA GLN A 502 -13.66 6.67 -0.56
C GLN A 502 -12.13 6.65 -0.44
N ALA A 503 -11.54 7.35 0.55
CA ALA A 503 -10.10 7.36 0.78
C ALA A 503 -9.64 6.03 1.42
N GLU A 504 -9.69 4.94 0.65
CA GLU A 504 -9.28 3.58 1.03
C GLU A 504 -7.77 3.38 0.81
N SER A 505 -7.20 2.33 1.42
CA SER A 505 -5.79 1.98 1.29
C SER A 505 -5.39 1.80 -0.18
N GLY A 506 -4.23 2.32 -0.57
CA GLY A 506 -3.73 2.23 -1.95
C GLY A 506 -4.31 3.26 -2.91
N LYS A 507 -5.27 4.09 -2.50
CA LYS A 507 -5.88 5.13 -3.33
C LYS A 507 -5.87 6.48 -2.62
N VAL A 508 -5.86 7.55 -3.41
CA VAL A 508 -5.84 8.93 -2.87
C VAL A 508 -7.04 9.70 -3.41
N VAL A 509 -7.69 10.42 -2.51
CA VAL A 509 -8.65 11.45 -2.92
C VAL A 509 -7.89 12.72 -3.27
N ILE A 510 -8.04 13.20 -4.51
CA ILE A 510 -7.46 14.45 -4.97
C ILE A 510 -8.55 15.53 -4.96
N LEU A 511 -8.40 16.53 -4.10
CA LEU A 511 -9.32 17.66 -4.02
C LEU A 511 -8.76 18.87 -4.77
N GLN A 512 -9.61 19.46 -5.60
CA GLN A 512 -9.31 20.68 -6.33
C GLN A 512 -10.17 21.82 -5.80
N PHE A 513 -9.53 22.94 -5.49
CA PHE A 513 -10.14 24.20 -5.16
C PHE A 513 -9.58 25.27 -6.09
N HIS A 514 -10.38 26.30 -6.38
CA HIS A 514 -9.87 27.52 -7.00
C HIS A 514 -9.69 28.53 -5.86
N GLY A 515 -10.64 29.42 -5.57
CA GLY A 515 -10.55 30.34 -4.42
C GLY A 515 -11.57 30.11 -3.30
N VAL A 516 -11.16 30.47 -2.07
CA VAL A 516 -11.95 30.37 -0.83
C VAL A 516 -12.00 31.72 -0.09
N PRO A 517 -12.73 32.74 -0.58
CA PRO A 517 -13.55 32.75 -1.78
C PRO A 517 -12.76 33.09 -3.06
N ASP A 518 -13.22 32.63 -4.23
CA ASP A 518 -12.95 33.27 -5.52
C ASP A 518 -14.09 34.21 -5.93
N VAL A 519 -13.84 35.53 -5.90
CA VAL A 519 -14.84 36.53 -6.34
C VAL A 519 -14.73 36.81 -7.83
N ALA A 520 -13.55 36.60 -8.43
CA ALA A 520 -13.31 36.84 -9.85
C ALA A 520 -13.84 35.69 -10.72
N HIS A 521 -13.83 34.46 -10.21
CA HIS A 521 -14.35 33.26 -10.84
C HIS A 521 -15.49 32.62 -10.03
N PRO A 522 -16.68 33.25 -9.98
CA PRO A 522 -17.78 32.80 -9.11
C PRO A 522 -18.36 31.42 -9.45
N TRP A 523 -18.01 30.81 -10.60
CA TRP A 523 -18.47 29.48 -11.00
C TRP A 523 -17.67 28.33 -10.38
N VAL A 524 -16.48 28.60 -9.81
CA VAL A 524 -15.58 27.65 -9.14
C VAL A 524 -15.23 28.10 -7.70
N HIS A 525 -16.02 29.03 -7.18
CA HIS A 525 -15.89 29.56 -5.83
C HIS A 525 -16.29 28.52 -4.77
N CYS A 526 -15.55 28.47 -3.66
CA CYS A 526 -15.90 27.72 -2.46
C CYS A 526 -16.19 28.67 -1.27
N ASP A 527 -17.32 28.46 -0.59
CA ASP A 527 -17.70 29.25 0.58
C ASP A 527 -16.70 29.03 1.75
N PRO A 528 -16.18 30.09 2.38
CA PRO A 528 -15.18 29.96 3.46
C PRO A 528 -15.66 29.16 4.67
N VAL A 529 -16.94 29.26 5.04
CA VAL A 529 -17.50 28.52 6.18
C VAL A 529 -17.61 27.04 5.84
N LEU A 530 -17.99 26.71 4.61
CA LEU A 530 -17.97 25.33 4.15
C LEU A 530 -16.55 24.77 4.13
N PHE A 531 -15.57 25.53 3.63
CA PHE A 531 -14.18 25.09 3.60
C PHE A 531 -13.62 24.80 5.00
N GLU A 532 -13.88 25.69 5.96
CA GLU A 532 -13.52 25.49 7.38
C GLU A 532 -14.12 24.18 7.92
N GLN A 533 -15.42 23.94 7.69
CA GLN A 533 -16.08 22.69 8.09
C GLN A 533 -15.48 21.44 7.43
N CYS A 534 -15.02 21.54 6.19
CA CYS A 534 -14.34 20.46 5.50
C CYS A 534 -12.97 20.18 6.12
N MET A 535 -12.17 21.21 6.42
CA MET A 535 -10.86 21.05 7.06
C MET A 535 -10.98 20.52 8.49
N ASP A 536 -11.93 21.04 9.27
CA ASP A 536 -12.29 20.52 10.60
C ASP A 536 -12.62 19.03 10.53
N TYR A 537 -13.42 18.62 9.53
CA TYR A 537 -13.75 17.20 9.36
C TYR A 537 -12.54 16.33 9.05
N LEU A 538 -11.62 16.78 8.19
CA LEU A 538 -10.39 16.04 7.90
C LEU A 538 -9.57 15.84 9.18
N ALA A 539 -9.46 16.89 9.99
CA ALA A 539 -8.71 16.85 11.24
C ALA A 539 -9.40 15.93 12.27
N ASP A 540 -10.70 16.12 12.49
CA ASP A 540 -11.52 15.33 13.42
C ASP A 540 -11.58 13.84 13.07
N GLN A 541 -11.32 13.48 11.82
CA GLN A 541 -11.34 12.09 11.34
C GLN A 541 -9.94 11.52 11.07
N ASP A 542 -8.89 12.22 11.49
CA ASP A 542 -7.49 11.79 11.39
C ASP A 542 -7.07 11.48 9.94
N PHE A 543 -7.44 12.35 8.98
CA PHE A 543 -6.97 12.21 7.60
C PHE A 543 -5.49 12.60 7.46
N ASN A 544 -4.78 11.85 6.62
CA ASN A 544 -3.43 12.20 6.18
C ASN A 544 -3.53 13.19 5.01
N VAL A 545 -3.37 14.49 5.30
CA VAL A 545 -3.55 15.57 4.34
C VAL A 545 -2.21 16.09 3.84
N ILE A 546 -1.92 15.83 2.57
CA ILE A 546 -0.58 16.01 1.99
C ILE A 546 -0.59 16.91 0.75
N ALA A 547 0.58 17.41 0.36
CA ALA A 547 0.77 18.06 -0.94
C ALA A 547 0.96 17.00 -2.05
N LEU A 548 0.81 17.40 -3.31
CA LEU A 548 0.97 16.51 -4.46
C LEU A 548 2.40 15.94 -4.55
N ARG A 549 3.45 16.74 -4.29
CA ARG A 549 4.84 16.23 -4.25
C ARG A 549 5.05 15.13 -3.22
N ASP A 550 4.27 15.14 -2.14
CA ASP A 550 4.42 14.20 -1.03
C ASP A 550 3.86 12.82 -1.42
N LEU A 551 3.35 12.65 -2.64
CA LEU A 551 3.01 11.34 -3.21
C LEU A 551 4.25 10.52 -3.60
N GLU A 552 5.39 11.17 -3.88
CA GLU A 552 6.63 10.53 -4.33
C GLU A 552 7.01 9.24 -3.57
N PRO A 553 6.90 9.19 -2.23
CA PRO A 553 7.29 8.00 -1.47
C PRO A 553 6.33 6.81 -1.59
N TYR A 554 5.15 6.99 -2.17
CA TYR A 554 4.13 5.94 -2.36
C TYR A 554 4.02 5.45 -3.80
N ILE A 555 4.92 5.92 -4.67
CA ILE A 555 4.90 5.60 -6.09
C ILE A 555 6.19 4.87 -6.45
N ASP A 556 6.04 3.81 -7.23
CA ASP A 556 7.18 3.13 -7.87
C ASP A 556 7.61 3.95 -9.09
N PRO A 557 8.81 4.56 -9.07
CA PRO A 557 9.29 5.39 -10.17
C PRO A 557 9.55 4.61 -11.46
N ASP A 558 9.68 3.27 -11.36
CA ASP A 558 9.92 2.39 -12.50
C ASP A 558 8.62 1.75 -13.05
N PHE A 559 7.47 2.05 -12.43
CA PHE A 559 6.19 1.50 -12.86
C PHE A 559 5.71 2.15 -14.17
N GLU A 560 5.71 1.36 -15.25
CA GLU A 560 5.11 1.76 -16.52
C GLU A 560 3.58 1.62 -16.45
N THR A 561 2.92 2.77 -16.25
CA THR A 561 1.46 2.84 -16.27
C THR A 561 0.92 2.53 -17.67
N HIS A 562 -0.24 1.87 -17.72
CA HIS A 562 -0.98 1.62 -18.98
C HIS A 562 -2.18 2.56 -19.09
N ASP A 563 -2.05 3.77 -18.54
CA ASP A 563 -3.13 4.75 -18.48
C ASP A 563 -3.64 5.06 -19.91
N PRO A 564 -4.90 4.74 -20.24
CA PRO A 564 -5.43 4.92 -21.58
C PRO A 564 -5.51 6.39 -22.02
N THR A 565 -5.38 7.34 -21.09
CA THR A 565 -5.37 8.78 -21.37
C THR A 565 -4.04 9.23 -22.00
N LEU A 566 -2.94 8.50 -21.78
CA LEU A 566 -1.60 8.79 -22.34
C LEU A 566 -1.55 8.82 -23.87
N GLN A 567 -2.48 8.14 -24.55
CA GLN A 567 -2.51 8.01 -26.01
C GLN A 567 -3.60 8.87 -26.66
N LYS A 568 -4.31 9.67 -25.88
CA LYS A 568 -5.46 10.46 -26.33
C LYS A 568 -5.18 11.96 -26.17
N ARG A 569 -5.86 12.75 -26.99
CA ARG A 569 -5.82 14.20 -26.95
C ARG A 569 -7.12 14.69 -26.32
N TYR A 570 -6.99 15.60 -25.36
CA TYR A 570 -8.11 16.19 -24.64
C TYR A 570 -8.10 17.69 -24.91
N PRO A 571 -8.69 18.13 -26.04
CA PRO A 571 -8.74 19.54 -26.40
C PRO A 571 -9.62 20.31 -25.42
N TYR A 572 -9.45 21.63 -25.39
CA TYR A 572 -10.33 22.53 -24.67
C TYR A 572 -11.77 22.39 -25.20
N ASP A 573 -12.69 21.93 -24.37
CA ASP A 573 -14.13 21.93 -24.69
C ASP A 573 -14.67 23.35 -24.46
N LEU A 574 -15.05 24.02 -25.55
CA LEU A 574 -15.64 25.37 -25.57
C LEU A 574 -17.02 25.45 -24.92
#